data_AF-A0A967IH86-F1
#
_entry.id   AF-A0A967IH86-F1
#
_cell.length_a   1.000
_cell.length_b   1.000
_cell.length_c   1.000
_cell.angle_alpha   90.00
_cell.angle_beta   90.00
_cell.angle_gamma   90.00
#
_symmetry.space_group_name_H-M   'P 1'
#
loop_
_entity.id
_entity.type
_entity.pdbx_description
1 polymer ?
#
loop_
_entity_poly.entity_id
_entity_poly.type
_entity_poly.pdbx_seq_one_letter_code
_entity_poly.pdbx_strand_id
1 'polypeptide(L)'
;LGVDIRLAPGADGPPTARSHVLITADGQRTMQTYLGACTELGTRHITPATFGSPRAVLIEGYVWDLPEGPLLARDAMTLAAANGTAAVLSLSDSFCVERHRDSFDAAIRDGVEIIVADEDEICALTETSSFEAAL
;
A
#
# COMPACT_ATOMS: atom_id res chain seq x y z
N LEU A 1 -9.54 20.04 -6.84
CA LEU A 1 -8.49 19.14 -6.32
C LEU A 1 -7.49 18.68 -7.39
N GLY A 2 -7.77 18.75 -8.70
CA GLY A 2 -6.73 18.54 -9.74
C GLY A 2 -6.12 17.12 -9.81
N VAL A 3 -6.61 16.20 -8.98
CA VAL A 3 -6.30 14.78 -9.01
C VAL A 3 -7.30 14.10 -9.94
N ASP A 4 -6.77 13.32 -10.86
CA ASP A 4 -7.54 12.51 -11.80
C ASP A 4 -7.96 11.20 -11.14
N ILE A 5 -9.27 10.95 -11.03
CA ILE A 5 -9.83 9.74 -10.41
C ILE A 5 -10.46 8.91 -11.53
N ARG A 6 -9.83 7.79 -11.84
CA ARG A 6 -10.20 6.94 -12.99
C ARG A 6 -11.02 5.72 -12.64
N LEU A 7 -11.16 5.41 -11.34
CA LEU A 7 -12.01 4.32 -10.88
C LEU A 7 -13.44 4.85 -10.67
N ALA A 8 -14.40 4.14 -11.25
CA ALA A 8 -15.81 4.41 -11.00
C ALA A 8 -16.18 3.95 -9.58
N PRO A 9 -17.09 4.66 -8.89
CA PRO A 9 -17.67 4.18 -7.64
C PRO A 9 -18.36 2.82 -7.84
N GLY A 10 -18.29 1.96 -6.83
CA GLY A 10 -19.13 0.76 -6.79
C GLY A 10 -20.61 1.14 -6.81
N ALA A 11 -21.41 0.41 -7.61
CA ALA A 11 -22.85 0.64 -7.69
C ALA A 11 -23.61 -0.01 -6.52
N ASP A 12 -23.08 -1.13 -6.03
CA ASP A 12 -23.61 -1.96 -4.95
C ASP A 12 -22.47 -2.35 -3.99
N GLY A 13 -22.79 -3.06 -2.91
CA GLY A 13 -21.81 -3.59 -1.97
C GLY A 13 -21.68 -2.79 -0.67
N PRO A 14 -20.59 -2.98 0.10
CA PRO A 14 -20.35 -2.24 1.34
C PRO A 14 -20.22 -0.73 1.08
N PRO A 15 -20.52 0.13 2.06
CA PRO A 15 -20.35 1.57 1.91
C PRO A 15 -18.85 1.93 1.81
N THR A 16 -18.56 3.16 1.40
CA THR A 16 -17.20 3.72 1.44
C THR A 16 -16.54 3.48 2.80
N ALA A 17 -15.24 3.15 2.75
CA ALA A 17 -14.42 2.96 3.95
C ALA A 17 -14.50 4.16 4.89
N ARG A 18 -14.33 3.91 6.19
CA ARG A 18 -14.21 4.96 7.19
C ARG A 18 -13.17 4.61 8.22
N SER A 19 -12.39 5.60 8.64
CA SER A 19 -11.47 5.47 9.76
C SER A 19 -11.86 6.45 10.86
N HIS A 20 -12.03 5.94 12.07
CA HIS A 20 -12.11 6.77 13.26
C HIS A 20 -10.68 7.06 13.73
N VAL A 21 -10.28 8.32 13.65
CA VAL A 21 -8.95 8.78 14.06
C VAL A 21 -9.06 9.44 15.43
N LEU A 22 -8.51 8.79 16.44
CA LEU A 22 -8.48 9.28 17.82
C LEU A 22 -7.14 9.95 18.06
N ILE A 23 -7.17 11.22 18.48
CA ILE A 23 -5.97 12.04 18.67
C ILE A 23 -5.78 12.32 20.17
N THR A 24 -4.63 11.96 20.70
CA THR A 24 -4.23 12.22 22.09
C THR A 24 -3.60 13.61 22.24
N ALA A 25 -3.44 14.06 23.49
CA ALA A 25 -2.95 15.42 23.78
C ALA A 25 -1.51 15.69 23.29
N ASP A 26 -0.72 14.63 23.11
CA ASP A 26 0.63 14.66 22.54
C ASP A 26 0.64 14.68 20.99
N GLY A 27 -0.54 14.68 20.35
CA GLY A 27 -0.69 14.70 18.89
C GLY A 27 -0.55 13.34 18.21
N GLN A 28 -0.33 12.26 18.98
CA GLN A 28 -0.37 10.90 18.44
C GLN A 28 -1.78 10.55 17.98
N ARG A 29 -1.86 9.61 17.02
CA ARG A 29 -3.13 9.19 16.42
C ARG A 29 -3.25 7.67 16.46
N THR A 30 -4.42 7.19 16.85
CA THR A 30 -4.82 5.79 16.70
C THR A 30 -5.96 5.71 15.69
N MET A 31 -5.77 4.88 14.67
CA MET A 31 -6.73 4.73 13.56
C MET A 31 -7.50 3.43 13.70
N GLN A 32 -8.83 3.50 13.73
CA GLN A 32 -9.71 2.33 13.69
C GLN A 32 -10.47 2.33 12.38
N THR A 33 -10.05 1.46 11.46
CA THR A 33 -10.51 1.48 10.07
C THR A 33 -11.50 0.34 9.79
N TYR A 34 -12.68 0.71 9.26
CA TYR A 34 -13.59 -0.21 8.59
C TYR A 34 -13.38 -0.08 7.08
N LEU A 35 -12.90 -1.14 6.44
CA LEU A 35 -12.46 -1.10 5.04
C LEU A 35 -13.60 -0.92 4.02
N GLY A 36 -14.84 -1.32 4.33
CA GLY A 36 -15.98 -1.12 3.43
C GLY A 36 -15.68 -1.49 1.97
N ALA A 37 -16.03 -0.63 1.02
CA ALA A 37 -15.81 -0.85 -0.41
C ALA A 37 -14.34 -1.06 -0.82
N CYS A 38 -13.34 -0.69 0.01
CA CYS A 38 -11.93 -0.98 -0.28
C CYS A 38 -11.66 -2.48 -0.42
N THR A 39 -12.44 -3.34 0.25
CA THR A 39 -12.31 -4.79 0.12
C THR A 39 -12.67 -5.31 -1.28
N GLU A 40 -13.34 -4.50 -2.09
CA GLU A 40 -13.70 -4.85 -3.45
C GLU A 40 -12.64 -4.45 -4.48
N LEU A 41 -11.62 -3.69 -4.08
CA LEU A 41 -10.49 -3.35 -4.95
C LEU A 41 -9.71 -4.64 -5.27
N GLY A 42 -9.65 -5.01 -6.55
CA GLY A 42 -8.91 -6.18 -7.02
C GLY A 42 -8.21 -5.94 -8.36
N THR A 43 -7.60 -7.00 -8.87
CA THR A 43 -6.79 -7.04 -10.10
C THR A 43 -7.49 -6.43 -11.33
N ARG A 44 -8.81 -6.63 -11.46
CA ARG A 44 -9.64 -6.03 -12.54
C ARG A 44 -9.57 -4.51 -12.62
N HIS A 45 -9.20 -3.84 -11.54
CA HIS A 45 -9.08 -2.38 -11.46
C HIS A 45 -7.69 -1.88 -11.87
N ILE A 46 -6.71 -2.78 -12.04
CA ILE A 46 -5.35 -2.47 -12.48
C ILE A 46 -5.27 -2.70 -13.98
N THR A 47 -5.53 -1.64 -14.75
CA THR A 47 -5.56 -1.67 -16.21
C THR A 47 -4.70 -0.53 -16.76
N PRO A 48 -4.23 -0.59 -18.02
CA PRO A 48 -3.50 0.54 -18.61
C PRO A 48 -4.26 1.87 -18.53
N ALA A 49 -5.60 1.84 -18.63
CA ALA A 49 -6.44 3.03 -18.55
C ALA A 49 -6.45 3.63 -17.13
N THR A 50 -6.69 2.80 -16.12
CA THR A 50 -6.74 3.24 -14.71
C THR A 50 -5.34 3.58 -14.16
N PHE A 51 -4.31 2.86 -14.61
CA PHE A 51 -2.91 3.08 -14.24
C PHE A 51 -2.33 4.35 -14.90
N GLY A 52 -2.60 4.57 -16.20
CA GLY A 52 -2.06 5.70 -16.93
C GLY A 52 -0.57 5.58 -17.26
N SER A 53 0.13 6.72 -17.19
CA SER A 53 1.57 6.82 -17.45
C SER A 53 2.26 7.70 -16.40
N PRO A 54 2.15 7.36 -15.09
CA PRO A 54 2.79 8.14 -14.05
C PRO A 54 4.31 7.92 -14.07
N ARG A 55 5.06 8.84 -13.46
CA ARG A 55 6.52 8.64 -13.26
C ARG A 55 6.81 7.64 -12.14
N ALA A 56 5.89 7.52 -11.17
CA ALA A 56 5.96 6.56 -10.09
C ALA A 56 4.56 6.09 -9.70
N VAL A 57 4.42 4.85 -9.25
CA VAL A 57 3.23 4.32 -8.60
C VAL A 57 3.56 4.06 -7.13
N LEU A 58 2.79 4.67 -6.23
CA LEU A 58 2.88 4.43 -4.80
C LEU A 58 1.85 3.36 -4.42
N ILE A 59 2.34 2.27 -3.83
CA ILE A 59 1.53 1.16 -3.32
C ILE A 59 1.61 1.22 -1.79
N GLU A 60 0.46 1.28 -1.14
CA GLU A 60 0.39 1.19 0.33
C GLU A 60 0.51 -0.28 0.75
N GLY A 61 1.31 -0.56 1.77
CA GLY A 61 1.41 -1.87 2.41
C GLY A 61 0.05 -2.41 2.86
N TYR A 62 -0.89 -1.53 3.28
CA TYR A 62 -2.27 -1.92 3.63
C TYR A 62 -3.02 -2.64 2.50
N VAL A 63 -2.60 -2.50 1.23
CA VAL A 63 -3.15 -3.27 0.11
C VAL A 63 -3.05 -4.77 0.38
N TRP A 64 -2.04 -5.25 1.10
CA TRP A 64 -1.87 -6.67 1.43
C TRP A 64 -2.94 -7.23 2.37
N ASP A 65 -3.65 -6.38 3.12
CA ASP A 65 -4.79 -6.81 3.93
C ASP A 65 -6.04 -7.10 3.07
N LEU A 66 -6.03 -6.77 1.78
CA LEU A 66 -7.13 -7.05 0.85
C LEU A 66 -7.08 -8.51 0.34
N PRO A 67 -8.23 -9.12 0.01
CA PRO A 67 -8.27 -10.50 -0.48
C PRO A 67 -7.40 -10.78 -1.72
N GLU A 68 -7.34 -9.82 -2.66
CA GLU A 68 -6.49 -9.88 -3.86
C GLU A 68 -5.22 -9.00 -3.75
N GLY A 69 -4.89 -8.51 -2.55
CA GLY A 69 -3.86 -7.50 -2.31
C GLY A 69 -2.51 -7.79 -2.98
N PRO A 70 -1.86 -8.92 -2.67
CA PRO A 70 -0.57 -9.27 -3.27
C PRO A 70 -0.60 -9.38 -4.80
N LEU A 71 -1.70 -9.90 -5.37
CA LEU A 71 -1.87 -10.01 -6.82
C LEU A 71 -2.06 -8.63 -7.45
N LEU A 72 -2.83 -7.75 -6.81
CA LEU A 72 -3.04 -6.36 -7.23
C LEU A 72 -1.72 -5.60 -7.27
N ALA A 73 -0.91 -5.70 -6.20
CA ALA A 73 0.39 -5.06 -6.13
C ALA A 73 1.33 -5.57 -7.24
N ARG A 74 1.36 -6.88 -7.48
CA ARG A 74 2.13 -7.49 -8.58
C ARG A 74 1.69 -6.97 -9.95
N ASP A 75 0.38 -6.87 -10.21
CA ASP A 75 -0.12 -6.37 -11.48
C ASP A 75 0.23 -4.89 -11.68
N ALA A 76 0.22 -4.09 -10.60
CA ALA A 76 0.66 -2.69 -10.63
C ALA A 76 2.17 -2.58 -10.91
N MET A 77 3.01 -3.40 -10.28
CA MET A 77 4.46 -3.45 -10.55
C MET A 77 4.76 -3.92 -11.98
N THR A 78 3.98 -4.87 -12.50
CA THR A 78 4.12 -5.35 -13.89
C THR A 78 3.84 -4.24 -14.90
N LEU A 79 2.76 -3.48 -14.69
CA LEU A 79 2.47 -2.29 -15.52
C LEU A 79 3.53 -1.20 -15.34
N ALA A 80 4.05 -1.03 -14.12
CA ALA A 80 5.07 -0.05 -13.84
C ALA A 80 6.35 -0.33 -14.65
N ALA A 81 6.84 -1.57 -14.60
CA ALA A 81 7.99 -2.04 -15.36
C ALA A 81 7.79 -1.89 -16.87
N ALA A 82 6.61 -2.25 -17.39
CA ALA A 82 6.28 -2.11 -18.82
C ALA A 82 6.30 -0.65 -19.31
N ASN A 83 5.98 0.30 -18.43
CA ASN A 83 5.87 1.72 -18.76
C ASN A 83 7.12 2.54 -18.38
N GLY A 84 8.13 1.93 -17.75
CA GLY A 84 9.26 2.67 -17.16
C GLY A 84 8.82 3.60 -16.01
N THR A 85 7.74 3.25 -15.31
CA THR A 85 7.26 3.91 -14.10
C THR A 85 7.97 3.30 -12.89
N ALA A 86 8.41 4.13 -11.94
CA ALA A 86 9.01 3.62 -10.72
C ALA A 86 7.98 2.98 -9.77
N ALA A 87 8.23 1.77 -9.30
CA ALA A 87 7.40 1.14 -8.26
C ALA A 87 7.86 1.56 -6.86
N VAL A 88 6.97 2.17 -6.08
CA VAL A 88 7.23 2.64 -4.71
C VAL A 88 6.33 1.91 -3.74
N LEU A 89 6.90 1.34 -2.67
CA LEU A 89 6.15 0.70 -1.58
C LEU A 89 6.27 1.54 -0.31
N SER A 90 5.13 1.95 0.25
CA SER A 90 5.05 2.47 1.62
C SER A 90 4.80 1.31 2.59
N LEU A 91 5.64 1.14 3.62
CA LEU A 91 5.46 0.07 4.61
C LEU A 91 4.21 0.26 5.49
N SER A 92 3.75 1.51 5.61
CA SER A 92 2.43 1.94 6.09
C SER A 92 2.15 1.80 7.59
N ASP A 93 2.51 0.67 8.19
CA ASP A 93 2.39 0.42 9.62
C ASP A 93 3.23 -0.80 10.00
N SER A 94 3.92 -0.73 11.14
CA SER A 94 4.82 -1.81 11.59
C SER A 94 4.07 -3.14 11.80
N PHE A 95 2.84 -3.13 12.30
CA PHE A 95 2.04 -4.37 12.40
C PHE A 95 1.65 -4.91 11.02
N CYS A 96 1.43 -4.04 10.02
CA CYS A 96 1.20 -4.46 8.64
C CYS A 96 2.44 -5.15 8.07
N VAL A 97 3.63 -4.59 8.31
CA VAL A 97 4.91 -5.21 7.95
C VAL A 97 5.04 -6.58 8.61
N GLU A 98 4.82 -6.69 9.91
CA GLU A 98 4.92 -7.97 10.63
C GLU A 98 3.99 -9.05 10.06
N ARG A 99 2.75 -8.69 9.68
CA ARG A 99 1.79 -9.63 9.08
C ARG A 99 2.21 -10.13 7.70
N HIS A 100 2.86 -9.28 6.91
CA HIS A 100 3.08 -9.49 5.47
C HIS A 100 4.55 -9.49 5.05
N ARG A 101 5.47 -9.58 6.02
CA ARG A 101 6.91 -9.36 5.84
C ARG A 101 7.51 -10.14 4.68
N ASP A 102 7.27 -11.44 4.62
CA ASP A 102 7.79 -12.31 3.55
C ASP A 102 7.27 -11.88 2.17
N SER A 103 6.02 -11.40 2.11
CA SER A 103 5.44 -10.91 0.87
C SER A 103 5.96 -9.53 0.47
N PHE A 104 6.32 -8.68 1.44
CA PHE A 104 7.02 -7.43 1.17
C PHE A 104 8.44 -7.70 0.68
N ASP A 105 9.20 -8.61 1.31
CA ASP A 105 10.53 -9.02 0.84
C ASP A 105 10.49 -9.55 -0.59
N ALA A 106 9.49 -10.38 -0.93
CA ALA A 106 9.27 -10.83 -2.29
C ALA A 106 9.00 -9.67 -3.26
N ALA A 107 8.08 -8.75 -2.91
CA ALA A 107 7.81 -7.58 -3.75
C ALA A 107 9.03 -6.69 -3.96
N ILE A 108 9.87 -6.53 -2.93
CA ILE A 108 11.14 -5.80 -3.00
C ILE A 108 12.10 -6.46 -3.98
N ARG A 109 12.25 -7.78 -3.92
CA ARG A 109 13.09 -8.53 -4.87
C ARG A 109 12.54 -8.50 -6.30
N ASP A 110 11.22 -8.44 -6.44
CA ASP A 110 10.53 -8.57 -7.72
C ASP A 110 10.35 -7.25 -8.48
N GLY A 111 10.66 -6.10 -7.88
CA GLY A 111 10.73 -4.84 -8.62
C GLY A 111 10.31 -3.56 -7.90
N VAL A 112 10.07 -3.56 -6.59
CA VAL A 112 9.98 -2.28 -5.86
C VAL A 112 11.33 -1.59 -5.91
N GLU A 113 11.35 -0.36 -6.43
CA GLU A 113 12.56 0.45 -6.58
C GLU A 113 12.79 1.40 -5.40
N ILE A 114 11.71 1.82 -4.74
CA ILE A 114 11.77 2.78 -3.63
C ILE A 114 10.90 2.26 -2.48
N ILE A 115 11.48 2.20 -1.29
CA ILE A 115 10.75 1.94 -0.05
C ILE A 115 10.59 3.26 0.70
N VAL A 116 9.38 3.51 1.20
CA VAL A 116 9.08 4.59 2.13
C VAL A 116 8.69 3.95 3.47
N ALA A 117 9.43 4.27 4.51
CA ALA A 117 9.24 3.70 5.84
C ALA A 117 9.63 4.71 6.94
N ASP A 118 9.01 4.58 8.11
CA ASP A 118 9.56 5.14 9.35
C ASP A 118 10.49 4.14 10.06
N GLU A 119 10.97 4.52 11.25
CA GLU A 119 11.92 3.73 12.04
C GLU A 119 11.33 2.40 12.53
N ASP A 120 10.08 2.39 12.99
CA ASP A 120 9.43 1.18 13.51
C ASP A 120 9.14 0.19 12.37
N GLU A 121 8.68 0.71 11.22
CA GLU A 121 8.39 -0.06 10.03
C GLU A 121 9.64 -0.72 9.42
N ILE A 122 10.76 0.01 9.31
CA ILE A 122 12.00 -0.56 8.76
C ILE A 122 12.64 -1.55 9.73
N CYS A 123 12.56 -1.32 11.04
CA CYS A 123 13.00 -2.29 12.05
C CYS A 123 12.17 -3.58 11.97
N ALA A 124 10.84 -3.46 11.80
CA ALA A 124 9.96 -4.61 11.60
C ALA A 124 10.29 -5.39 10.32
N LEU A 125 10.60 -4.71 9.22
CA LEU A 125 10.94 -5.36 7.95
C LEU A 125 12.28 -6.12 8.05
N THR A 126 13.26 -5.52 8.72
CA THR A 126 14.63 -6.04 8.83
C THR A 126 14.84 -6.97 10.03
N GLU A 127 13.84 -7.14 10.89
CA GLU A 127 13.92 -7.87 12.17
C GLU A 127 15.04 -7.36 13.09
N THR A 128 15.17 -6.04 13.18
CA THR A 128 16.17 -5.40 14.03
C THR A 128 15.52 -4.65 15.19
N SER A 129 16.28 -4.45 16.28
CA SER A 129 15.79 -3.78 17.49
C SER A 129 16.21 -2.31 17.61
N SER A 130 16.87 -1.75 16.57
CA SER A 130 17.25 -0.35 16.52
C SER A 130 17.40 0.11 15.07
N PHE A 131 17.12 1.40 14.83
CA PHE A 131 17.23 1.99 13.50
C PHE A 131 18.64 1.84 12.91
N GLU A 132 19.69 1.98 13.71
CA GLU A 132 21.08 1.84 13.24
C GLU A 132 21.42 0.43 12.76
N ALA A 133 20.72 -0.60 13.25
CA ALA A 133 20.90 -1.97 12.78
C ALA A 133 20.10 -2.26 11.49
N ALA A 134 19.07 -1.46 11.22
CA ALA A 134 18.22 -1.58 10.03
C ALA A 134 18.82 -0.91 8.77
N LEU A 135 19.81 -0.02 8.93
CA LEU A 135 20.52 0.70 7.87
C LEU A 135 21.59 -0.16 7.17
#